data_AF-A0A7L5DXZ0-F1
#
_entry.id   AF-A0A7L5DXZ0-F1
#
_cell.length_a   1.000
_cell.length_b   1.000
_cell.length_c   1.000
_cell.angle_alpha   90.00
_cell.angle_beta   90.00
_cell.angle_gamma   90.00
#
_symmetry.space_group_name_H-M   'P 1'
#
loop_
_entity.id
_entity.type
_entity.pdbx_description
1 polymer ?
#
loop_
_entity_poly.entity_id
_entity_poly.type
_entity_poly.pdbx_seq_one_letter_code
_entity_poly.pdbx_strand_id
1 'polypeptide(L)' 'MSVTKSLLAKQATLRIDVSDVFRTMASRLESNYGQVNFTMRSYNDSQRVKVSFSYSFGKKTVKMARPATLGNDDEKDRMR' A
#
# COMPACT_ATOMS: atom_id res chain seq x y z
N MET A 1 10.21 -4.87 -0.02
CA MET A 1 10.93 -3.60 0.20
C MET A 1 10.42 -2.56 -0.77
N SER A 2 10.31 -1.29 -0.39
CA SER A 2 9.81 -0.23 -1.27
C SER A 2 10.57 1.07 -1.10
N VAL A 3 10.91 1.71 -2.22
CA VAL A 3 11.50 3.05 -2.26
C VAL A 3 10.53 3.97 -3.02
N THR A 4 10.26 5.14 -2.48
CA THR A 4 9.34 6.12 -3.07
C THR A 4 9.99 7.50 -3.09
N LYS A 5 9.87 8.21 -4.22
CA LYS A 5 10.36 9.57 -4.39
C LYS A 5 9.25 10.48 -4.91
N SER A 6 9.02 11.58 -4.21
CA SER A 6 8.14 12.64 -4.68
C SER A 6 8.90 13.55 -5.64
N LEU A 7 8.24 13.95 -6.72
CA LEU A 7 8.76 14.76 -7.82
C LEU A 7 7.74 15.88 -8.15
N LEU A 8 8.14 16.82 -8.99
CA LEU A 8 7.28 17.93 -9.48
C LEU A 8 6.55 18.69 -8.36
N ALA A 9 7.27 19.15 -7.32
CA ALA A 9 6.67 19.86 -6.18
C ALA A 9 5.51 19.08 -5.52
N LYS A 10 5.74 17.79 -5.26
CA LYS A 10 4.75 16.86 -4.68
C LYS A 10 3.49 16.72 -5.54
N GLN A 11 3.65 16.72 -6.86
CA GLN A 11 2.55 16.44 -7.81
C GLN A 11 2.70 15.08 -8.45
N ALA A 12 3.93 14.59 -8.57
CA ALA A 12 4.22 13.25 -9.05
C ALA A 12 4.90 12.42 -7.97
N THR A 13 4.69 11.11 -8.02
CA THR A 13 5.35 10.14 -7.15
C THR A 13 5.82 8.97 -7.99
N LEU A 14 7.10 8.64 -7.89
CA LEU A 14 7.68 7.42 -8.45
C LEU A 14 7.96 6.44 -7.32
N ARG A 15 7.46 5.23 -7.45
CA ARG A 15 7.62 4.15 -6.47
C ARG A 15 8.18 2.91 -7.12
N ILE A 16 9.16 2.30 -6.47
CA ILE A 16 9.74 1.02 -6.84
C ILE A 16 9.52 0.08 -5.65
N ASP A 17 8.76 -0.98 -5.85
CA ASP A 17 8.54 -2.05 -4.89
C ASP A 17 9.26 -3.32 -5.38
N VAL A 18 9.96 -3.98 -4.48
CA VAL A 18 10.69 -5.23 -4.74
C VAL A 18 10.29 -6.27 -3.71
N SER A 19 9.89 -7.45 -4.17
CA SER A 19 9.46 -8.59 -3.35
C SER A 19 10.34 -9.80 -3.60
N ASP A 20 10.71 -10.47 -2.50
CA ASP A 20 11.46 -11.74 -2.47
C ASP A 20 12.73 -11.79 -3.37
N VAL A 21 13.62 -10.81 -3.24
CA VAL A 21 14.87 -10.71 -4.04
C VAL A 21 15.67 -12.01 -4.03
N PHE A 22 15.77 -12.68 -2.89
CA PHE A 22 16.60 -13.87 -2.71
C PHE A 22 15.83 -15.19 -2.81
N ARG A 23 14.59 -15.19 -3.33
CA ARG A 23 13.75 -16.39 -3.48
C ARG A 23 13.64 -17.23 -2.21
N THR A 24 13.43 -16.54 -1.09
CA THR A 24 13.37 -17.13 0.24
C THR A 24 11.99 -17.70 0.56
N MET A 25 10.95 -17.29 -0.17
CA MET A 25 9.59 -17.71 0.08
C MET A 25 9.32 -19.08 -0.56
N ALA A 26 9.56 -20.15 0.21
CA ALA A 26 9.20 -21.52 -0.16
C ALA A 26 8.25 -22.11 0.88
N SER A 27 7.22 -22.80 0.40
CA SER A 27 6.39 -23.66 1.26
C SER A 27 7.10 -25.00 1.42
N ARG A 28 7.21 -25.48 2.66
CA ARG A 28 7.75 -26.78 3.00
C ARG A 28 6.70 -27.54 3.79
N LEU A 29 6.45 -28.77 3.37
CA LEU A 29 5.59 -29.70 4.08
C LEU A 29 6.38 -30.98 4.32
N GLU A 30 6.50 -31.36 5.59
CA GLU A 30 7.11 -32.60 6.03
C GLU A 30 6.06 -33.36 6.82
N SER A 31 5.80 -34.61 6.45
CA SER A 31 4.87 -35.49 7.15
C SER A 31 5.52 -36.86 7.32
N ASN A 32 5.62 -37.28 8.58
CA ASN A 32 6.11 -38.59 8.95
C ASN A 32 4.92 -39.34 9.56
N TYR A 33 4.34 -40.26 8.78
CA TYR A 33 3.19 -41.05 9.22
C TYR A 33 3.46 -42.54 9.01
N GLY A 34 3.63 -43.27 10.11
CA GLY A 34 4.00 -44.69 10.08
C GLY A 34 5.35 -44.90 9.39
N GLN A 35 5.37 -45.69 8.32
CA GLN A 35 6.56 -45.92 7.48
C GLN A 35 6.63 -45.00 6.25
N VAL A 36 5.72 -44.03 6.13
CA VAL A 36 5.69 -43.10 4.99
C VAL A 36 6.30 -41.77 5.40
N ASN A 37 7.38 -41.41 4.70
CA ASN A 37 7.99 -40.09 4.78
C ASN A 37 7.58 -39.30 3.54
N PHE A 38 6.89 -38.18 3.75
CA PHE A 38 6.46 -37.27 2.69
C PHE A 38 7.12 -35.91 2.89
N THR A 39 7.91 -35.51 1.91
CA THR A 39 8.56 -34.19 1.84
C THR A 39 8.14 -33.47 0.57
N MET A 40 7.57 -32.28 0.71
CA MET A 40 7.17 -31.43 -0.41
C MET A 40 7.74 -30.03 -0.25
N ARG A 41 8.27 -29.48 -1.34
CA ARG A 41 8.76 -28.10 -1.41
C ARG A 41 8.16 -27.41 -2.62
N SER A 42 7.36 -26.38 -2.36
CA SER A 42 6.65 -25.62 -3.40
C SER A 42 7.09 -24.16 -3.37
N TYR A 43 7.19 -23.56 -4.56
CA TYR A 43 7.50 -22.14 -4.71
C TYR A 43 6.30 -21.43 -5.31
N ASN A 44 5.95 -20.31 -4.72
CA ASN A 44 5.01 -19.38 -5.33
C ASN A 44 5.78 -18.39 -6.19
N ASP A 45 5.06 -17.70 -7.06
CA ASP A 45 5.62 -16.60 -7.82
C ASP A 45 5.76 -15.36 -6.92
N SER A 46 6.89 -15.29 -6.19
CA SER A 46 7.16 -14.31 -5.14
C SER A 46 8.16 -13.23 -5.55
N GLN A 47 9.02 -13.52 -6.53
CA GLN A 47 10.06 -12.61 -7.00
C GLN A 47 9.48 -11.58 -7.95
N ARG A 48 9.19 -10.38 -7.45
CA ARG A 48 8.49 -9.36 -8.23
C ARG A 48 9.14 -8.00 -8.06
N VAL A 49 9.29 -7.27 -9.17
CA VAL A 49 9.67 -5.86 -9.21
C VAL A 49 8.50 -5.09 -9.80
N LYS A 50 8.03 -4.08 -9.08
CA LYS A 50 6.92 -3.21 -9.50
C LYS A 50 7.38 -1.77 -9.53
N VAL A 51 7.22 -1.14 -10.69
CA VAL A 51 7.43 0.30 -10.87
C VAL A 51 6.06 0.96 -10.99
N SER A 52 5.81 2.00 -10.19
CA SER A 52 4.55 2.72 -10.18
C SER A 52 4.81 4.22 -10.27
N PHE A 53 4.23 4.84 -11.29
CA PHE A 53 4.24 6.28 -11.48
C PHE A 53 2.83 6.82 -11.25
N SER A 54 2.71 7.82 -10.40
CA SER A 54 1.44 8.51 -10.13
C SER A 54 1.66 10.00 -10.32
N TYR A 55 0.71 10.65 -11.01
CA TYR A 55 0.74 12.10 -11.24
C TYR A 55 -0.66 12.66 -11.01
N SER A 56 -0.76 13.63 -10.09
CA SER A 56 -2.01 14.29 -9.73
C SER A 56 -2.15 15.58 -10.53
N PHE A 57 -3.10 15.59 -11.46
CA PHE A 57 -3.45 16.76 -12.26
C PHE A 57 -4.51 17.59 -11.54
N GLY A 58 -4.38 18.92 -11.56
CA GLY A 58 -5.41 19.83 -11.04
C GLY A 58 -4.86 21.04 -10.28
N LYS A 59 -5.65 22.12 -10.21
CA LYS A 59 -5.27 23.35 -9.52
C LYS A 59 -5.34 23.12 -8.00
N LYS A 60 -4.20 23.08 -7.30
CA LYS A 60 -4.15 22.98 -5.83
C LYS A 60 -4.72 24.22 -5.11
N THR A 61 -5.00 25.29 -5.84
CA THR A 61 -5.49 26.57 -5.30
C THR A 61 -7.01 26.71 -5.33
N VAL A 62 -7.78 25.65 -5.63
CA VAL A 62 -9.23 25.71 -5.41
C VAL A 62 -9.40 25.90 -3.91
N LYS A 63 -9.82 27.10 -3.50
CA LYS A 63 -10.15 27.38 -2.10
C LYS A 63 -11.10 26.28 -1.66
N MET A 64 -10.75 25.59 -0.57
CA MET A 64 -11.66 24.67 0.10
C MET A 64 -13.03 25.37 0.17
N ALA A 65 -14.08 24.73 -0.34
CA ALA A 65 -15.43 25.30 -0.27
C ALA A 65 -15.63 25.72 1.18
N ARG A 66 -15.93 27.01 1.42
CA ARG A 66 -16.11 27.53 2.77
C ARG A 66 -17.09 26.57 3.46
N PRO A 67 -16.72 25.90 4.57
CA PRO A 67 -17.67 25.09 5.28
C PRO A 67 -18.83 26.02 5.61
N ALA A 68 -20.00 25.73 5.05
CA ALA A 68 -21.19 26.45 5.41
C ALA A 68 -21.42 26.13 6.88
N THR A 69 -21.27 27.13 7.75
CA THR A 69 -21.80 27.07 9.11
C THR A 69 -23.29 26.82 8.96
N LEU A 70 -23.70 25.57 9.14
CA LEU A 70 -25.10 25.22 9.23
C LEU A 70 -25.61 25.84 10.52
N GLY A 71 -26.78 26.49 10.52
CA GLY A 71 -27.32 27.15 11.73
C GLY A 71 -27.49 26.21 12.93
N ASN A 72 -27.38 24.90 12.73
CA ASN A 72 -27.41 23.88 13.77
C ASN A 72 -26.05 23.70 14.50
N ASP A 73 -24.94 24.17 13.94
CA ASP A 73 -23.64 24.17 14.61
C ASP A 73 -23.58 25.24 15.70
N ASP A 74 -24.20 26.41 15.47
CA ASP A 74 -24.35 27.46 16.48
C ASP A 74 -25.24 27.00 17.66
N GLU A 75 -26.23 26.14 17.38
CA GLU A 75 -27.09 25.56 18.41
C GLU A 75 -26.35 24.52 19.27
N LYS A 76 -25.45 23.74 18.67
CA LYS A 76 -24.62 22.76 19.40
C LYS A 76 -23.63 23.42 20.37
N ASP A 77 -23.13 24.61 20.05
CA ASP A 77 -22.21 25.35 20.93
C ASP A 77 -22.94 26.00 22.12
N ARG A 78 -24.26 26.24 21.98
CA ARG A 78 -25.13 26.72 23.07
C ARG A 78 -25.57 25.63 24.06
N MET A 79 -25.45 24.35 23.67
CA MET A 79 -25.79 23.20 24.53
C MET A 79 -24.59 22.66 25.33
N ARG A 80 -23.43 23.30 25.26
CA ARG A 80 -22.23 22.94 26.05
C ARG A 80 -22.20 23.60 27.43
#